data_AF-A0A7X8Z8M9-F1
#
_entry.id   AF-A0A7X8Z8M9-F1
#
_cell.length_a   1.000
_cell.length_b   1.000
_cell.length_c   1.000
_cell.angle_alpha   90.00
_cell.angle_beta   90.00
_cell.angle_gamma   90.00
#
_symmetry.space_group_name_H-M   'P 1'
#
loop_
_entity.id
_entity.type
_entity.pdbx_description
1 polymer ?
#
loop_
_entity_poly.entity_id
_entity_poly.type
_entity_poly.pdbx_seq_one_letter_code
_entity_poly.pdbx_strand_id
1 'polypeptide(L)' 'MKGKDIFTEDEANEIRQLLVEKMASSTKDQQKIRKILRKRLEFHIRDFTNKNGFTVDDFNELVQSGIITIV' A
#
# COMPACT_ATOMS: atom_id res chain seq x y z
N MET A 1 11.54 -6.34 8.79
CA MET A 1 10.79 -7.46 8.22
C MET A 1 10.37 -7.02 6.84
N LYS A 2 10.65 -7.83 5.81
CA LYS A 2 10.20 -7.58 4.45
C LYS A 2 8.73 -8.00 4.37
N GLY A 3 7.87 -7.11 3.91
CA GLY A 3 6.47 -7.36 3.63
C GLY A 3 6.27 -8.14 2.34
N LYS A 4 5.00 -8.42 2.05
CA LYS A 4 4.56 -9.15 0.87
C LYS A 4 4.75 -8.30 -0.38
N ASP A 5 5.21 -8.90 -1.48
CA ASP A 5 5.33 -8.29 -2.82
C ASP A 5 4.46 -8.99 -3.88
N ILE A 6 3.69 -10.01 -3.48
CA ILE A 6 2.72 -10.71 -4.33
C ILE A 6 1.33 -10.54 -3.71
N PHE A 7 0.35 -10.06 -4.46
CA PHE A 7 -1.01 -9.83 -3.96
C PHE A 7 -2.04 -10.47 -4.86
N THR A 8 -3.21 -10.83 -4.34
CA THR A 8 -4.36 -11.12 -5.20
C THR A 8 -4.97 -9.83 -5.73
N GLU A 9 -5.80 -9.92 -6.78
CA GLU A 9 -6.52 -8.73 -7.28
C GLU A 9 -7.39 -8.08 -6.19
N ASP A 10 -8.01 -8.89 -5.32
CA ASP A 10 -8.80 -8.40 -4.19
C ASP A 10 -7.94 -7.65 -3.16
N GLU A 11 -6.78 -8.22 -2.79
CA GLU A 11 -5.83 -7.56 -1.89
C GLU A 11 -5.31 -6.25 -2.50
N ALA A 12 -4.95 -6.26 -3.80
CA ALA A 12 -4.49 -5.07 -4.50
C ALA A 12 -5.57 -3.98 -4.53
N ASN A 13 -6.83 -4.34 -4.78
CA ASN A 13 -7.95 -3.41 -4.73
C ASN A 13 -8.17 -2.84 -3.33
N GLU A 14 -8.05 -3.67 -2.28
CA GLU A 14 -8.12 -3.19 -0.90
C GLU A 14 -6.98 -2.22 -0.57
N ILE A 15 -5.74 -2.51 -1.01
CA ILE A 15 -4.61 -1.59 -0.86
C ILE A 15 -4.91 -0.25 -1.54
N ARG A 16 -5.39 -0.27 -2.79
CA ARG A 16 -5.76 0.95 -3.53
C ARG A 16 -6.81 1.77 -2.77
N GLN A 17 -7.89 1.14 -2.28
CA GLN A 17 -8.94 1.82 -1.52
C GLN A 17 -8.41 2.47 -0.24
N LEU A 18 -7.63 1.71 0.55
CA LEU A 18 -7.02 2.22 1.77
C LEU A 18 -6.06 3.38 1.50
N LEU A 19 -5.32 3.35 0.38
CA LEU A 19 -4.45 4.45 -0.01
C LEU A 19 -5.24 5.70 -0.39
N VAL A 20 -6.37 5.58 -1.10
CA VAL A 20 -7.28 6.71 -1.36
C VAL A 20 -7.78 7.31 -0.04
N GLU A 21 -8.32 6.47 0.84
CA GLU A 21 -8.85 6.90 2.14
C GLU A 21 -7.78 7.60 2.98
N LYS A 22 -6.55 7.08 2.97
CA LYS A 22 -5.40 7.70 3.65
C LYS A 22 -5.16 9.12 3.16
N MET A 23 -5.27 9.40 1.86
CA MET A 23 -5.01 10.75 1.34
C MET A 23 -6.08 11.76 1.76
N ALA A 24 -7.33 11.34 1.92
CA ALA A 24 -8.42 12.19 2.38
C ALA A 24 -8.51 12.32 3.91
N SER A 25 -7.74 11.53 4.65
CA SER A 25 -7.85 11.37 6.10
C SER A 25 -6.96 12.31 6.91
N SER A 26 -7.40 12.59 8.14
CA SER A 26 -6.58 13.27 9.16
C SER A 26 -5.30 12.49 9.50
N THR A 27 -4.29 13.15 10.07
CA THR A 27 -3.03 12.49 10.48
C THR A 27 -3.25 11.28 11.39
N LYS A 28 -4.25 11.34 12.30
CA LYS A 28 -4.56 10.23 13.21
C LYS A 28 -5.13 9.02 12.46
N ASP A 29 -6.01 9.26 11.50
CA ASP A 29 -6.64 8.18 10.72
C ASP A 29 -5.68 7.60 9.69
N GLN A 30 -4.80 8.43 9.11
CA GLN A 30 -3.68 7.95 8.31
C GLN A 30 -2.80 6.94 9.06
N GLN A 31 -2.54 7.15 10.35
CA GLN A 31 -1.79 6.17 11.15
C GLN A 31 -2.53 4.85 11.31
N LYS A 32 -3.87 4.88 11.50
CA LYS A 32 -4.69 3.67 11.57
C LYS A 32 -4.66 2.92 10.25
N ILE A 33 -4.87 3.61 9.13
CA ILE A 33 -4.86 3.01 7.80
C ILE A 33 -3.49 2.38 7.50
N ARG A 34 -2.38 3.07 7.80
CA ARG A 34 -1.03 2.49 7.67
C ARG A 34 -0.81 1.26 8.54
N LYS A 35 -1.52 1.12 9.66
CA LYS A 35 -1.48 -0.06 10.51
C LYS A 35 -2.29 -1.20 9.91
N ILE A 36 -3.43 -0.91 9.28
CA ILE A 36 -4.24 -1.90 8.54
C ILE A 36 -3.44 -2.46 7.37
N LEU A 37 -2.89 -1.59 6.50
CA LEU A 37 -2.03 -2.00 5.38
C LEU A 37 -0.92 -2.97 5.83
N ARG A 38 -0.21 -2.64 6.92
CA ARG A 38 0.87 -3.47 7.44
C ARG A 38 0.42 -4.77 8.10
N LYS A 39 -0.64 -4.73 8.91
CA LYS A 39 -1.03 -5.89 9.74
C LYS A 39 -1.92 -6.88 9.01
N ARG A 40 -2.79 -6.39 8.12
CA ARG A 40 -3.80 -7.21 7.46
C ARG A 40 -3.32 -7.66 6.09
N LEU A 41 -2.70 -6.76 5.35
CA LEU A 41 -2.28 -7.01 3.96
C LEU A 41 -0.78 -7.28 3.87
N GLU A 42 -0.04 -7.25 4.99
CA GLU A 42 1.43 -7.36 4.99
C GLU A 42 2.10 -6.39 4.00
N PHE A 43 1.45 -5.25 3.74
CA PHE A 43 1.92 -4.23 2.82
C PHE A 43 2.70 -3.15 3.57
N HIS A 44 4.01 -3.15 3.35
CA HIS A 44 4.94 -2.23 3.99
C HIS A 44 5.44 -1.20 2.98
N ILE A 45 4.85 0.00 2.99
CA ILE A 45 5.24 1.11 2.09
C ILE A 45 6.77 1.34 2.05
N ARG A 46 7.44 1.23 3.21
CA ARG A 46 8.89 1.45 3.33
C ARG A 46 9.76 0.42 2.61
N ASP A 47 9.19 -0.73 2.25
CA ASP A 47 9.93 -1.75 1.52
C ASP A 47 10.08 -1.39 0.05
N PHE A 48 9.20 -0.50 -0.45
CA PHE A 48 9.17 -0.07 -1.84
C PHE A 48 9.64 1.36 -2.03
N THR A 49 9.61 2.20 -0.99
CA THR A 49 10.08 3.58 -1.10
C THR A 49 10.54 4.19 0.22
N ASN A 50 11.52 5.08 0.12
CA ASN A 50 11.97 5.92 1.22
C ASN A 50 11.38 7.34 1.18
N LYS A 51 10.50 7.64 0.22
CA LYS A 51 9.93 8.98 0.05
C LYS A 51 8.88 9.30 1.12
N ASN A 52 8.74 10.60 1.40
CA ASN A 52 7.69 11.10 2.29
C ASN A 52 6.36 11.15 1.55
N GLY A 53 5.58 10.08 1.68
CA GLY A 53 4.30 9.95 1.00
C GLY A 53 4.23 8.66 0.20
N PHE A 54 3.02 8.19 -0.03
CA PHE A 54 2.75 7.04 -0.87
C PHE A 54 1.29 7.11 -1.32
N THR A 55 1.07 7.10 -2.62
CA THR A 55 -0.24 7.27 -3.28
C THR A 55 -0.67 5.97 -3.97
N VAL A 56 -1.88 5.98 -4.54
CA VAL A 56 -2.36 4.88 -5.39
C VAL A 56 -1.53 4.79 -6.67
N ASP A 57 -1.13 5.92 -7.24
CA ASP A 57 -0.32 5.95 -8.46
C ASP A 57 1.04 5.30 -8.21
N ASP A 58 1.66 5.59 -7.06
CA ASP A 58 2.92 4.94 -6.66
C ASP A 58 2.76 3.42 -6.57
N PHE A 59 1.64 2.94 -6.04
CA PHE A 59 1.36 1.50 -5.99
C PHE A 59 1.17 0.92 -7.39
N ASN A 60 0.42 1.59 -8.26
CA ASN A 60 0.20 1.15 -9.62
C ASN A 60 1.49 1.13 -10.46
N GLU A 61 2.40 2.08 -10.24
CA GLU A 61 3.73 2.08 -10.85
C GLU A 61 4.55 0.86 -10.42
N LEU A 62 4.48 0.45 -9.15
CA LEU A 62 5.15 -0.77 -8.67
C LEU A 62 4.58 -2.04 -9.30
N VAL A 63 3.26 -2.08 -9.52
CA VAL A 63 2.60 -3.18 -10.24
C VAL A 63 3.03 -3.19 -11.71
N GLN A 64 3.00 -2.04 -12.39
CA GLN A 64 3.38 -1.92 -13.80
C GLN A 64 4.86 -2.25 -14.04
N SER A 65 5.73 -1.90 -13.10
CA SER A 65 7.17 -2.23 -13.15
C SER A 65 7.48 -3.67 -12.76
N GLY A 66 6.49 -4.45 -12.32
CA GLY A 66 6.65 -5.84 -11.90
C GLY A 66 7.34 -6.03 -10.54
N ILE A 67 7.57 -4.93 -9.79
CA ILE A 67 8.07 -5.00 -8.41
C ILE A 67 7.02 -5.63 -7.50
N ILE A 68 5.75 -5.28 -7.74
CA ILE A 68 4.61 -5.94 -7.12
C ILE A 68 3.93 -6.83 -8.16
N THR A 69 3.72 -8.09 -7.83
CA THR A 69 3.02 -9.05 -8.70
C THR A 69 1.58 -9.23 -8.24
N ILE A 70 0.63 -9.24 -9.18
CA ILE A 70 -0.77 -9.59 -8.90
C ILE A 70 -1.07 -10.99 -9.46
N VAL A 71 -1.64 -11.88 -8.64
CA VAL A 71 -1.96 -13.28 -8.96
C VAL A 71 -3.44 -13.63 -8.82
#